data_AF-A0A9D6JB33-F1
#
_entry.id   AF-A0A9D6JB33-F1
#
_cell.length_a   1.000
_cell.length_b   1.000
_cell.length_c   1.000
_cell.angle_alpha   90.00
_cell.angle_beta   90.00
_cell.angle_gamma   90.00
#
_symmetry.space_group_name_H-M   'P 1'
#
loop_
_entity.id
_entity.type
_entity.pdbx_description
1 polymer ?
#
loop_
_entity_poly.entity_id
_entity_poly.type
_entity_poly.pdbx_seq_one_letter_code
_entity_poly.pdbx_strand_id
1 'polypeptide(L)'
;MRGMSADVTARLCGSDSPADRSARRAASGWTSGTSEFRAGTVPPPSAGGSEKFSGAQRATLGRASDAASRPRAKARRALSVELRFDPAFVEEAVFLELGRLAAAGLPDEALAQAGAHPMASAFHREREAVYSLAEPQREAAFQQLAYRTFQALGLAELFTARLPEFPQVSERIELIIVRRVWNRKDEQVELYVARPTRRVLEVSTTLFIGLQAARCLDRDRLVSFLRHEFLHISDMLEPAFAYDPHAAFGGESEPEDELIRGRFRVLWDLWVHARMRRRRGWQTILDDEARRRDVMRAFAFLNPADQEGLVTAVSRRDRWTQGELLALAQAAHAHSAITA
;
A
#
# COMPACT_ATOMS: atom_id res chain seq x y z
N MET A 1 11.53 70.81 -34.39
CA MET A 1 12.39 69.70 -34.89
C MET A 1 11.75 68.40 -34.42
N ARG A 2 11.05 67.68 -35.32
CA ARG A 2 11.44 66.34 -35.85
C ARG A 2 11.67 65.30 -34.73
N GLY A 3 11.03 64.14 -34.65
CA GLY A 3 10.13 63.42 -35.57
C GLY A 3 9.77 62.03 -34.99
N MET A 4 8.82 61.37 -35.66
CA MET A 4 8.38 59.97 -35.50
C MET A 4 9.50 58.94 -35.77
N SER A 5 9.37 57.71 -35.23
CA SER A 5 9.16 56.45 -35.99
C SER A 5 9.86 55.19 -35.44
N ALA A 6 9.03 54.20 -35.10
CA ALA A 6 8.97 52.78 -35.53
C ALA A 6 10.08 51.71 -35.29
N ASP A 7 9.53 50.51 -35.04
CA ASP A 7 9.92 49.12 -35.41
C ASP A 7 11.06 48.39 -34.65
N VAL A 8 10.78 47.26 -33.97
CA VAL A 8 10.34 45.92 -34.43
C VAL A 8 11.46 45.20 -35.19
N THR A 9 11.99 44.11 -34.59
CA THR A 9 12.02 42.71 -35.10
C THR A 9 13.17 41.91 -34.44
N ALA A 10 12.90 40.62 -34.16
CA ALA A 10 13.83 39.49 -33.91
C ALA A 10 14.38 39.34 -32.47
N ARG A 11 14.34 38.17 -31.79
CA ARG A 11 14.04 36.78 -32.21
C ARG A 11 13.56 35.95 -31.01
N LEU A 12 12.40 35.30 -31.19
CA LEU A 12 12.01 34.07 -30.50
C LEU A 12 12.89 32.92 -31.02
N CYS A 13 13.53 32.16 -30.12
CA CYS A 13 13.90 30.74 -30.28
C CYS A 13 14.67 30.28 -29.02
N GLY A 14 13.93 29.99 -27.94
CA GLY A 14 14.40 29.17 -26.84
C GLY A 14 13.53 27.92 -26.82
N SER A 15 14.05 26.85 -27.39
CA SER A 15 13.40 25.55 -27.51
C SER A 15 13.19 24.90 -26.14
N ASP A 16 11.97 24.93 -25.64
CA ASP A 16 11.53 24.06 -24.54
C ASP A 16 11.58 22.60 -25.00
N SER A 17 12.59 21.88 -24.53
CA SER A 17 12.75 20.44 -24.75
C SER A 17 11.57 19.66 -24.14
N PRO A 18 11.00 18.66 -24.83
CA PRO A 18 9.88 17.86 -24.33
C PRO A 18 10.14 17.17 -22.98
N ALA A 19 11.41 16.99 -22.59
CA ALA A 19 11.81 16.34 -21.35
C ALA A 19 11.46 17.15 -20.08
N ASP A 20 11.37 18.48 -20.17
CA ASP A 20 11.18 19.35 -18.99
C ASP A 20 9.70 19.51 -18.59
N ARG A 21 8.76 19.14 -19.49
CA ARG A 21 7.32 19.06 -19.20
C ARG A 21 6.92 17.81 -18.42
N SER A 22 7.73 16.75 -18.48
CA SER A 22 7.46 15.46 -17.81
C SER A 22 7.73 15.53 -16.31
N ALA A 23 8.76 16.29 -15.90
CA ALA A 23 9.17 16.40 -14.49
C ALA A 23 8.24 17.31 -13.67
N ARG A 24 7.62 18.33 -14.29
CA ARG A 24 6.74 19.29 -13.57
C ARG A 24 5.28 18.85 -13.44
N ARG A 25 4.83 17.82 -14.19
CA ARG A 25 3.48 17.23 -14.04
C ARG A 25 3.39 16.16 -12.94
N ALA A 26 4.50 15.75 -12.33
CA ALA A 26 4.51 14.77 -11.23
C ALA A 26 4.16 15.37 -9.85
N ALA A 27 4.01 16.70 -9.74
CA ALA A 27 3.95 17.41 -8.45
C ALA A 27 2.54 17.73 -7.92
N SER A 28 1.46 17.51 -8.68
CA SER A 28 0.12 17.93 -8.27
C SER A 28 -0.95 16.91 -8.65
N GLY A 29 -1.42 16.12 -7.68
CA GLY A 29 -2.54 15.21 -7.89
C GLY A 29 -2.45 13.99 -7.00
N TRP A 30 -2.29 14.17 -5.68
CA TRP A 30 -2.47 13.08 -4.73
C TRP A 30 -3.92 12.99 -4.30
N THR A 31 -4.71 12.22 -5.04
CA THR A 31 -6.00 11.71 -4.56
C THR A 31 -5.77 10.30 -4.04
N SER A 32 -6.29 10.01 -2.86
CA SER A 32 -6.38 8.65 -2.30
C SER A 32 -6.99 7.74 -3.36
N GLY A 33 -6.29 6.67 -3.72
CA GLY A 33 -6.88 5.61 -4.53
C GLY A 33 -8.08 5.04 -3.79
N THR A 34 -9.14 4.75 -4.53
CA THR A 34 -10.30 4.02 -4.03
C THR A 34 -9.85 2.64 -3.55
N SER A 35 -9.68 2.46 -2.25
CA SER A 35 -9.57 1.14 -1.64
C SER A 35 -10.93 0.45 -1.80
N GLU A 36 -11.11 -0.30 -2.90
CA GLU A 36 -12.24 -1.21 -3.06
C GLU A 36 -11.99 -2.44 -2.18
N PHE A 37 -12.62 -2.46 -1.01
CA PHE A 37 -12.60 -3.60 -0.12
C PHE A 37 -13.46 -4.73 -0.72
N ARG A 38 -12.83 -5.68 -1.41
CA ARG A 38 -13.46 -6.96 -1.78
C ARG A 38 -12.85 -8.08 -0.95
N ALA A 39 -13.70 -8.88 -0.31
CA ALA A 39 -13.30 -10.19 0.19
C ALA A 39 -13.01 -11.10 -1.01
N GLY A 40 -11.78 -11.07 -1.52
CA GLY A 40 -11.38 -11.91 -2.64
C GLY A 40 -11.11 -13.34 -2.20
N THR A 41 -11.52 -14.30 -3.03
CA THR A 41 -11.08 -15.69 -2.92
C THR A 41 -9.60 -15.77 -3.31
N VAL A 42 -8.77 -16.49 -2.54
CA VAL A 42 -7.36 -16.75 -2.88
C VAL A 42 -7.31 -17.36 -4.29
N PRO A 43 -6.64 -16.73 -5.29
CA PRO A 43 -6.42 -17.38 -6.57
C PRO A 43 -5.49 -18.58 -6.37
N PRO A 44 -5.78 -19.76 -6.96
CA PRO A 44 -4.94 -20.93 -6.76
C PRO A 44 -3.53 -20.67 -7.31
N PRO A 45 -2.48 -21.26 -6.70
CA PRO A 45 -1.18 -21.33 -7.35
C PRO A 45 -1.34 -22.06 -8.69
N SER A 46 -0.71 -21.52 -9.73
CA SER A 46 -0.62 -22.12 -11.05
C SER A 46 -0.18 -23.58 -10.94
N ALA A 47 -1.07 -24.50 -11.30
CA ALA A 47 -0.85 -25.94 -11.20
C ALA A 47 0.15 -26.41 -12.25
N GLY A 48 1.38 -26.71 -11.82
CA GLY A 48 2.29 -27.60 -12.53
C GLY A 48 2.19 -29.00 -11.95
N GLY A 49 2.03 -30.01 -12.83
CA GLY A 49 2.38 -31.41 -12.54
C GLY A 49 1.31 -32.25 -11.84
N SER A 50 0.45 -32.90 -12.63
CA SER A 50 -0.33 -34.05 -12.19
C SER A 50 0.56 -35.30 -12.16
N GLU A 51 0.81 -35.88 -10.98
CA GLU A 51 1.17 -37.29 -10.86
C GLU A 51 0.15 -38.02 -10.00
N LYS A 52 -0.40 -39.06 -10.60
CA LYS A 52 -1.38 -39.98 -10.02
C LYS A 52 -0.61 -41.00 -9.19
N PHE A 53 -0.95 -41.17 -7.91
CA PHE A 53 -0.74 -42.43 -7.22
C PHE A 53 -1.98 -42.82 -6.42
N SER A 54 -2.54 -43.95 -6.85
CA SER A 54 -3.63 -44.72 -6.24
C SER A 54 -3.04 -45.69 -5.22
N GLY A 55 -3.72 -45.89 -4.09
CA GLY A 55 -3.31 -46.89 -3.11
C GLY A 55 -4.18 -46.86 -1.86
N ALA A 56 -5.28 -47.61 -1.88
CA ALA A 56 -6.14 -47.85 -0.73
C ALA A 56 -5.48 -48.79 0.28
N GLN A 57 -5.69 -48.57 1.58
CA GLN A 57 -5.85 -49.67 2.55
C GLN A 57 -6.58 -49.20 3.82
N ARG A 58 -7.47 -50.07 4.30
CA ARG A 58 -8.45 -49.91 5.36
C ARG A 58 -7.92 -50.39 6.72
N ALA A 59 -8.54 -49.81 7.76
CA ALA A 59 -8.94 -50.38 9.05
C ALA A 59 -7.89 -50.59 10.15
N THR A 60 -8.13 -49.98 11.32
CA THR A 60 -8.71 -50.70 12.48
C THR A 60 -9.09 -49.74 13.63
N LEU A 61 -10.15 -50.13 14.34
CA LEU A 61 -10.73 -49.49 15.54
C LEU A 61 -9.87 -49.72 16.78
N GLY A 62 -9.84 -48.73 17.69
CA GLY A 62 -9.41 -48.87 19.07
C GLY A 62 -10.01 -47.76 19.93
N ARG A 63 -10.73 -48.13 20.99
CA ARG A 63 -11.57 -47.28 21.86
C ARG A 63 -10.87 -47.09 23.22
N ALA A 64 -11.16 -45.96 23.88
CA ALA A 64 -10.85 -45.55 25.27
C ALA A 64 -9.37 -45.20 25.56
N SER A 65 -9.01 -44.23 26.42
CA SER A 65 -9.68 -43.67 27.60
C SER A 65 -9.25 -42.22 27.88
N ASP A 66 -10.03 -41.55 28.72
CA ASP A 66 -9.76 -40.29 29.40
C ASP A 66 -8.34 -40.16 29.98
N ALA A 67 -7.74 -38.97 29.80
CA ALA A 67 -6.77 -38.41 30.74
C ALA A 67 -6.58 -36.89 30.51
N ALA A 68 -7.11 -36.11 31.46
CA ALA A 68 -6.57 -34.83 31.95
C ALA A 68 -6.28 -33.71 30.93
N SER A 69 -7.27 -32.82 30.83
CA SER A 69 -7.12 -31.41 30.49
C SER A 69 -5.94 -30.75 31.23
N ARG A 70 -4.91 -30.37 30.48
CA ARG A 70 -3.97 -29.31 30.85
C ARG A 70 -3.94 -28.32 29.68
N PRO A 71 -4.22 -27.02 29.88
CA PRO A 71 -4.05 -26.05 28.81
C PRO A 71 -2.54 -25.93 28.55
N ARG A 72 -2.07 -26.53 27.45
CA ARG A 72 -0.76 -26.23 26.88
C ARG A 72 -0.81 -24.76 26.48
N ALA A 73 -0.20 -23.90 27.30
CA ALA A 73 0.17 -22.55 26.90
C ALA A 73 0.98 -22.67 25.60
N LYS A 74 0.34 -22.38 24.47
CA LYS A 74 0.98 -22.30 23.15
C LYS A 74 1.99 -21.18 23.29
N ALA A 75 3.27 -21.53 23.45
CA ALA A 75 4.37 -20.59 23.29
C ALA A 75 4.17 -19.93 21.91
N ARG A 76 3.76 -18.66 21.89
CA ARG A 76 3.65 -17.87 20.66
C ARG A 76 5.06 -17.80 20.10
N ARG A 77 5.37 -18.69 19.16
CA ARG A 77 6.52 -18.57 18.27
C ARG A 77 6.42 -17.16 17.68
N ALA A 78 7.45 -16.35 17.85
CA ALA A 78 7.52 -15.05 17.19
C ALA A 78 7.42 -15.33 15.69
N LEU A 79 6.24 -15.10 15.11
CA LEU A 79 6.05 -15.18 13.68
C LEU A 79 6.78 -13.97 13.12
N SER A 80 7.91 -14.18 12.47
CA SER A 80 8.48 -13.17 11.58
C SER A 80 7.62 -13.18 10.32
N VAL A 81 6.85 -12.14 10.10
CA VAL A 81 6.09 -11.96 8.86
C VAL A 81 6.99 -12.14 7.63
N GLU A 82 6.57 -12.97 6.69
CA GLU A 82 7.29 -13.16 5.43
C GLU A 82 6.92 -12.03 4.46
N LEU A 83 7.90 -11.38 3.84
CA LEU A 83 7.67 -10.37 2.80
C LEU A 83 8.15 -10.89 1.45
N ARG A 84 7.25 -10.93 0.47
CA ARG A 84 7.53 -11.33 -0.91
C ARG A 84 7.25 -10.18 -1.86
N PHE A 85 8.07 -10.09 -2.91
CA PHE A 85 7.88 -9.16 -4.00
C PHE A 85 7.61 -9.92 -5.29
N ASP A 86 6.67 -9.43 -6.07
CA ASP A 86 6.47 -9.84 -7.46
C ASP A 86 7.75 -9.56 -8.27
N PRO A 87 8.32 -10.56 -8.99
CA PRO A 87 9.52 -10.35 -9.81
C PRO A 87 9.39 -9.18 -10.78
N ALA A 88 8.22 -8.97 -11.37
CA ALA A 88 8.00 -7.86 -12.31
C ALA A 88 8.05 -6.49 -11.60
N PHE A 89 7.58 -6.42 -10.34
CA PHE A 89 7.72 -5.22 -9.51
C PHE A 89 9.19 -4.90 -9.23
N VAL A 90 9.95 -5.92 -8.83
CA VAL A 90 11.37 -5.81 -8.51
C VAL A 90 12.16 -5.32 -9.72
N GLU A 91 11.99 -5.98 -10.87
CA GLU A 91 12.69 -5.66 -12.09
C GLU A 91 12.41 -4.22 -12.55
N GLU A 92 11.13 -3.82 -12.61
CA GLU A 92 10.77 -2.46 -13.03
C GLU A 92 11.31 -1.40 -12.06
N ALA A 93 11.24 -1.63 -10.74
CA ALA A 93 11.75 -0.69 -9.75
C ALA A 93 13.28 -0.50 -9.87
N VAL A 94 14.02 -1.58 -10.14
CA VAL A 94 15.47 -1.52 -10.39
C VAL A 94 15.77 -0.72 -11.65
N PHE A 95 15.09 -0.99 -12.78
CA PHE A 95 15.33 -0.26 -14.01
C PHE A 95 15.05 1.23 -13.85
N LEU A 96 13.94 1.58 -13.19
CA LEU A 96 13.56 2.97 -12.95
C LEU A 96 14.58 3.69 -12.05
N GLU A 97 15.04 3.07 -10.96
CA GLU A 97 15.99 3.70 -10.05
C GLU A 97 17.38 3.83 -10.67
N LEU A 98 17.87 2.80 -11.37
CA LEU A 98 19.14 2.90 -12.10
C LEU A 98 19.07 3.95 -13.21
N GLY A 99 17.95 4.03 -13.94
CA GLY A 99 17.71 5.07 -14.94
C GLY A 99 17.69 6.47 -14.33
N ARG A 100 17.04 6.65 -13.19
CA ARG A 100 17.03 7.92 -12.44
C ARG A 100 18.43 8.32 -12.00
N LEU A 101 19.20 7.37 -11.48
CA LEU A 101 20.57 7.60 -11.02
C LEU A 101 21.50 8.00 -12.18
N ALA A 102 21.36 7.36 -13.34
CA ALA A 102 22.11 7.73 -14.55
C ALA A 102 21.69 9.10 -15.10
N ALA A 103 20.39 9.43 -15.08
CA ALA A 103 19.85 10.68 -15.60
C ALA A 103 20.11 11.89 -14.68
N ALA A 104 20.33 11.67 -13.37
CA ALA A 104 20.55 12.74 -12.41
C ALA A 104 21.85 13.54 -12.62
N GLY A 105 22.70 13.18 -13.59
CA GLY A 105 23.84 13.99 -14.03
C GLY A 105 24.82 14.33 -12.91
N LEU A 106 24.85 13.55 -11.84
CA LEU A 106 25.85 13.68 -10.79
C LEU A 106 27.23 13.55 -11.45
N PRO A 107 28.23 14.36 -11.09
CA PRO A 107 29.60 14.15 -11.56
C PRO A 107 30.01 12.71 -11.25
N ASP A 108 30.76 12.06 -12.15
CA ASP A 108 31.20 10.66 -11.98
C ASP A 108 31.77 10.36 -10.59
N GLU A 109 32.42 11.35 -9.96
CA GLU A 109 32.96 11.28 -8.59
C GLU A 109 31.88 11.22 -7.50
N ALA A 110 30.77 11.97 -7.62
CA ALA A 110 29.63 11.93 -6.70
C ALA A 110 28.77 10.68 -6.90
N LEU A 111 28.64 10.23 -8.16
CA LEU A 111 28.02 8.96 -8.53
C LEU A 111 28.86 7.75 -8.07
N ALA A 112 30.18 7.88 -8.03
CA ALA A 112 31.10 6.89 -7.45
C ALA A 112 31.08 6.90 -5.92
N GLN A 113 31.02 8.07 -5.27
CA GLN A 113 30.84 8.19 -3.81
C GLN A 113 29.45 7.69 -3.36
N ALA A 114 28.42 7.85 -4.18
CA ALA A 114 27.09 7.28 -3.97
C ALA A 114 26.95 5.83 -4.47
N GLY A 115 28.00 5.25 -5.09
CA GLY A 115 28.03 3.88 -5.63
C GLY A 115 27.11 3.60 -6.83
N ALA A 116 26.42 4.61 -7.35
CA ALA A 116 25.31 4.45 -8.29
C ALA A 116 25.74 4.26 -9.77
N HIS A 117 26.81 4.93 -10.24
CA HIS A 117 27.32 4.75 -11.61
C HIS A 117 28.02 3.38 -11.78
N PRO A 118 28.88 2.94 -10.85
CA PRO A 118 29.41 1.59 -10.87
C PRO A 118 28.33 0.51 -10.81
N MET A 119 27.25 0.72 -10.06
CA MET A 119 26.17 -0.25 -9.92
C MET A 119 25.32 -0.39 -11.19
N ALA A 120 24.99 0.71 -11.88
CA ALA A 120 24.26 0.63 -13.16
C ALA A 120 25.08 -0.10 -14.24
N SER A 121 26.37 0.22 -14.38
CA SER A 121 27.26 -0.47 -15.31
C SER A 121 27.50 -1.94 -14.93
N ALA A 122 27.64 -2.24 -13.64
CA ALA A 122 27.77 -3.60 -13.14
C ALA A 122 26.51 -4.43 -13.42
N PHE A 123 25.33 -3.87 -13.13
CA PHE A 123 24.05 -4.49 -13.42
C PHE A 123 23.90 -4.78 -14.92
N HIS A 124 24.22 -3.83 -15.80
CA HIS A 124 24.15 -4.06 -17.24
C HIS A 124 25.10 -5.18 -17.68
N ARG A 125 26.36 -5.17 -17.25
CA ARG A 125 27.34 -6.22 -17.56
C ARG A 125 26.90 -7.61 -17.07
N GLU A 126 26.41 -7.70 -15.83
CA GLU A 126 25.90 -8.95 -15.27
C GLU A 126 24.66 -9.43 -16.02
N ARG A 127 23.75 -8.51 -16.37
CA ARG A 127 22.56 -8.82 -17.15
C ARG A 127 22.91 -9.36 -18.54
N GLU A 128 23.89 -8.77 -19.22
CA GLU A 128 24.36 -9.27 -20.52
C GLU A 128 24.90 -10.71 -20.43
N ALA A 129 25.63 -11.03 -19.34
CA ALA A 129 26.14 -12.38 -19.12
C ALA A 129 25.03 -13.43 -18.96
N VAL A 130 23.87 -13.06 -18.42
CA VAL A 130 22.72 -13.96 -18.23
C VAL A 130 22.14 -14.47 -19.56
N TYR A 131 22.25 -13.71 -20.66
CA TYR A 131 21.76 -14.17 -21.98
C TYR A 131 22.47 -15.44 -22.51
N SER A 132 23.67 -15.73 -21.99
CA SER A 132 24.43 -16.93 -22.37
C SER A 132 23.89 -18.21 -21.71
N LEU A 133 22.97 -18.11 -20.76
CA LEU A 133 22.36 -19.24 -20.06
C LEU A 133 21.17 -19.83 -20.85
N ALA A 134 20.93 -21.13 -20.66
CA ALA A 134 19.76 -21.82 -21.21
C ALA A 134 18.50 -21.61 -20.35
N GLU A 135 17.32 -21.84 -20.92
CA GLU A 135 16.08 -21.91 -20.14
C GLU A 135 15.99 -23.23 -19.36
N PRO A 136 15.45 -23.26 -18.12
CA PRO A 136 14.83 -22.17 -17.35
C PRO A 136 15.82 -21.38 -16.45
N GLN A 137 17.11 -21.69 -16.53
CA GLN A 137 18.14 -21.12 -15.65
C GLN A 137 18.31 -19.62 -15.89
N ARG A 138 18.13 -19.18 -17.15
CA ARG A 138 18.19 -17.80 -17.56
C ARG A 138 17.15 -16.93 -16.84
N GLU A 139 15.89 -17.32 -16.83
CA GLU A 139 14.83 -16.59 -16.14
C GLU A 139 15.11 -16.47 -14.63
N ALA A 140 15.48 -17.57 -13.97
CA ALA A 140 15.84 -17.56 -12.56
C ALA A 140 17.05 -16.64 -12.26
N ALA A 141 18.04 -16.61 -13.16
CA ALA A 141 19.20 -15.74 -13.03
C ALA A 141 18.85 -14.25 -13.20
N PHE A 142 17.96 -13.90 -14.13
CA PHE A 142 17.45 -12.52 -14.26
C PHE A 142 16.72 -12.08 -12.99
N GLN A 143 15.82 -12.91 -12.47
CA GLN A 143 15.08 -12.60 -11.24
C GLN A 143 16.01 -12.45 -10.03
N GLN A 144 17.01 -13.33 -9.90
CA GLN A 144 17.99 -13.25 -8.81
C GLN A 144 18.85 -11.98 -8.93
N LEU A 145 19.31 -11.63 -10.13
CA LEU A 145 20.08 -10.41 -10.37
C LEU A 145 19.27 -9.16 -10.02
N ALA A 146 18.02 -9.08 -10.49
CA ALA A 146 17.11 -7.99 -10.18
C ALA A 146 16.87 -7.88 -8.67
N TYR A 147 16.59 -9.00 -7.98
CA TYR A 147 16.34 -8.99 -6.55
C TYR A 147 17.56 -8.56 -5.72
N ARG A 148 18.77 -9.07 -6.03
CA ARG A 148 20.00 -8.63 -5.37
C ARG A 148 20.24 -7.12 -5.56
N THR A 149 19.98 -6.62 -6.76
CA THR A 149 20.14 -5.19 -7.08
C THR A 149 19.09 -4.34 -6.37
N PHE A 150 17.85 -4.82 -6.29
CA PHE A 150 16.76 -4.17 -5.54
C PHE A 150 17.09 -4.02 -4.06
N GLN A 151 17.70 -5.03 -3.45
CA GLN A 151 18.23 -4.96 -2.08
C GLN A 151 19.41 -3.97 -1.99
N ALA A 152 20.39 -4.06 -2.90
CA ALA A 152 21.55 -3.16 -2.90
C ALA A 152 21.17 -1.68 -3.06
N LEU A 153 20.07 -1.39 -3.78
CA LEU A 153 19.51 -0.04 -3.96
C LEU A 153 18.73 0.48 -2.72
N GLY A 154 18.61 -0.33 -1.67
CA GLY A 154 17.87 0.04 -0.47
C GLY A 154 16.35 0.03 -0.66
N LEU A 155 15.83 -0.62 -1.73
CA LEU A 155 14.41 -0.54 -2.09
C LEU A 155 13.57 -1.54 -1.30
N ALA A 156 14.13 -2.70 -0.94
CA ALA A 156 13.47 -3.66 -0.07
C ALA A 156 13.25 -3.09 1.34
N GLU A 157 14.23 -2.31 1.83
CA GLU A 157 14.23 -1.67 3.15
C GLU A 157 13.12 -0.63 3.31
N LEU A 158 12.61 -0.06 2.21
CA LEU A 158 11.46 0.84 2.24
C LEU A 158 10.23 0.17 2.86
N PHE A 159 10.10 -1.15 2.68
CA PHE A 159 9.01 -1.97 3.20
C PHE A 159 9.39 -2.63 4.53
N THR A 160 10.51 -3.36 4.58
CA THR A 160 10.86 -4.19 5.74
C THR A 160 11.12 -3.37 7.00
N ALA A 161 11.79 -2.22 6.87
CA ALA A 161 12.17 -1.40 8.01
C ALA A 161 10.98 -0.68 8.68
N ARG A 162 9.78 -0.75 8.09
CA ARG A 162 8.55 -0.19 8.64
C ARG A 162 7.77 -1.18 9.48
N LEU A 163 7.93 -2.48 9.26
CA LEU A 163 7.15 -3.52 9.95
C LEU A 163 7.27 -3.47 11.48
N PRO A 164 8.46 -3.21 12.08
CA PRO A 164 8.58 -3.07 13.53
C PRO A 164 7.79 -1.88 14.11
N GLU A 165 7.43 -0.88 13.29
CA GLU A 165 6.60 0.25 13.72
C GLU A 165 5.14 -0.17 13.98
N PHE A 166 4.73 -1.36 13.48
CA PHE A 166 3.39 -1.91 13.53
C PHE A 166 3.37 -3.33 14.11
N PRO A 167 3.41 -3.48 15.45
CA PRO A 167 3.44 -4.80 16.09
C PRO A 167 2.28 -5.71 15.69
N GLN A 168 1.05 -5.18 15.57
CA GLN A 168 -0.11 -5.98 15.17
C GLN A 168 0.06 -6.59 13.78
N VAL A 169 0.65 -5.84 12.84
CA VAL A 169 0.96 -6.32 11.48
C VAL A 169 2.00 -7.43 11.57
N SER A 170 3.11 -7.18 12.27
CA SER A 170 4.21 -8.14 12.39
C SER A 170 3.83 -9.43 13.13
N GLU A 171 2.91 -9.36 14.09
CA GLU A 171 2.52 -10.50 14.93
C GLU A 171 1.37 -11.34 14.38
N ARG A 172 0.52 -10.77 13.52
CA ARG A 172 -0.73 -11.40 13.07
C ARG A 172 -0.81 -11.64 11.57
N ILE A 173 0.06 -11.01 10.79
CA ILE A 173 0.17 -11.26 9.35
C ILE A 173 1.29 -12.28 9.13
N GLU A 174 0.97 -13.34 8.40
CA GLU A 174 1.94 -14.39 8.08
C GLU A 174 2.75 -14.02 6.83
N LEU A 175 2.09 -13.42 5.85
CA LEU A 175 2.67 -13.13 4.54
C LEU A 175 2.22 -11.76 4.02
N ILE A 176 3.17 -10.95 3.57
CA ILE A 176 2.94 -9.72 2.82
C ILE A 176 3.44 -9.94 1.40
N ILE A 177 2.62 -9.63 0.40
CA ILE A 177 2.97 -9.74 -1.02
C ILE A 177 2.85 -8.35 -1.66
N VAL A 178 3.97 -7.80 -2.09
CA VAL A 178 4.00 -6.58 -2.91
C VAL A 178 3.88 -6.98 -4.37
N ARG A 179 2.83 -6.50 -5.03
CA ARG A 179 2.52 -6.78 -6.43
C ARG A 179 2.60 -5.52 -7.26
N ARG A 180 3.02 -5.70 -8.51
CA ARG A 180 3.01 -4.60 -9.46
C ARG A 180 1.60 -4.28 -9.90
N VAL A 181 1.26 -3.00 -9.89
CA VAL A 181 0.09 -2.48 -10.60
C VAL A 181 0.51 -1.41 -11.60
N TRP A 182 -0.29 -1.25 -12.65
CA TRP A 182 0.04 -0.34 -13.75
C TRP A 182 -0.51 1.05 -13.54
N ASN A 183 -1.71 1.18 -12.96
CA ASN A 183 -2.36 2.46 -12.75
C ASN A 183 -2.44 2.79 -11.27
N ARG A 184 -2.36 4.09 -10.98
CA ARG A 184 -2.51 4.63 -9.64
C ARG A 184 -3.85 4.27 -8.99
N LYS A 185 -4.93 4.19 -9.77
CA LYS A 185 -6.26 3.80 -9.27
C LYS A 185 -6.33 2.35 -8.78
N ASP A 186 -5.38 1.53 -9.22
CA ASP A 186 -5.27 0.11 -8.84
C ASP A 186 -4.31 -0.06 -7.64
N GLU A 187 -3.70 1.02 -7.13
CA GLU A 187 -2.88 0.98 -5.92
C GLU A 187 -3.76 0.84 -4.69
N GLN A 188 -3.57 -0.25 -3.95
CA GLN A 188 -4.38 -0.56 -2.78
C GLN A 188 -3.67 -1.56 -1.87
N VAL A 189 -4.10 -1.59 -0.61
CA VAL A 189 -3.69 -2.59 0.36
C VAL A 189 -4.90 -3.41 0.79
N GLU A 190 -4.80 -4.73 0.67
CA GLU A 190 -5.89 -5.65 0.92
C GLU A 190 -5.49 -6.73 1.93
N LEU A 191 -6.35 -6.94 2.93
CA LEU A 191 -6.19 -7.96 3.95
C LEU A 191 -7.04 -9.18 3.62
N TYR A 192 -6.39 -10.33 3.46
CA TYR A 192 -7.04 -11.62 3.24
C TYR A 192 -6.89 -12.49 4.47
N VAL A 193 -8.02 -12.95 5.01
CA VAL A 193 -8.06 -13.87 6.14
C VAL A 193 -8.61 -15.20 5.63
N ALA A 194 -7.74 -16.18 5.41
CA ALA A 194 -8.17 -17.51 5.00
C ALA A 194 -8.82 -18.21 6.19
N ARG A 195 -10.10 -18.58 6.05
CA ARG A 195 -10.78 -19.37 7.08
C ARG A 195 -10.23 -20.80 7.09
N PRO A 196 -10.17 -21.46 8.26
CA PRO A 196 -9.74 -22.85 8.35
C PRO A 196 -10.65 -23.71 7.48
N THR A 197 -10.07 -24.60 6.69
CA THR A 197 -10.82 -25.60 5.92
C THR A 197 -10.50 -26.98 6.48
N ARG A 198 -11.24 -28.02 6.07
CA ARG A 198 -10.92 -29.42 6.47
C ARG A 198 -9.48 -29.85 6.13
N ARG A 199 -8.77 -29.11 5.25
CA ARG A 199 -7.38 -29.36 4.85
C ARG A 199 -6.36 -28.37 5.43
N VAL A 200 -6.81 -27.20 5.88
CA VAL A 200 -5.95 -26.15 6.45
C VAL A 200 -6.42 -25.87 7.86
N LEU A 201 -5.64 -26.32 8.84
CA LEU A 201 -6.00 -26.30 10.26
C LEU A 201 -5.74 -24.94 10.94
N GLU A 202 -5.02 -24.03 10.28
CA GLU A 202 -4.67 -22.70 10.82
C GLU A 202 -5.19 -21.58 9.91
N VAL A 203 -5.57 -20.44 10.51
CA VAL A 203 -6.00 -19.23 9.79
C VAL A 203 -4.76 -18.54 9.24
N SER A 204 -4.59 -18.52 7.92
CA SER A 204 -3.50 -17.74 7.32
C SER A 204 -3.96 -16.32 6.98
N THR A 205 -3.20 -15.32 7.44
CA THR A 205 -3.48 -13.90 7.17
C THR A 205 -2.45 -13.36 6.19
N THR A 206 -2.91 -12.96 5.00
CA THR A 206 -2.08 -12.45 3.93
C THR A 206 -2.43 -10.99 3.62
N LEU A 207 -1.43 -10.13 3.53
CA LEU A 207 -1.58 -8.75 3.09
C LEU A 207 -1.07 -8.60 1.67
N PHE A 208 -1.89 -8.07 0.76
CA PHE A 208 -1.44 -7.66 -0.57
C PHE A 208 -1.24 -6.16 -0.61
N ILE A 209 -0.13 -5.73 -1.21
CA ILE A 209 0.17 -4.33 -1.48
C ILE A 209 0.32 -4.20 -3.00
N GLY A 210 -0.71 -3.69 -3.66
CA GLY A 210 -0.66 -3.31 -5.08
C GLY A 210 0.00 -1.95 -5.22
N LEU A 211 1.13 -1.87 -5.92
CA LEU A 211 1.91 -0.65 -6.03
C LEU A 211 2.55 -0.48 -7.41
N GLN A 212 2.54 0.74 -7.94
CA GLN A 212 3.36 1.05 -9.11
C GLN A 212 4.84 1.02 -8.72
N ALA A 213 5.68 0.38 -9.52
CA ALA A 213 7.12 0.29 -9.24
C ALA A 213 7.78 1.68 -9.11
N ALA A 214 7.31 2.65 -9.89
CA ALA A 214 7.75 4.05 -9.85
C ALA A 214 7.59 4.74 -8.48
N ARG A 215 6.73 4.22 -7.58
CA ARG A 215 6.60 4.73 -6.20
C ARG A 215 7.88 4.59 -5.40
N CYS A 216 8.74 3.62 -5.75
CA CYS A 216 10.04 3.43 -5.11
C CYS A 216 10.98 4.63 -5.30
N LEU A 217 10.77 5.46 -6.34
CA LEU A 217 11.60 6.63 -6.62
C LEU A 217 11.33 7.79 -5.66
N ASP A 218 10.13 7.84 -5.07
CA ASP A 218 9.72 8.86 -4.11
C ASP A 218 9.62 8.22 -2.71
N ARG A 219 10.80 7.95 -2.14
CA ARG A 219 10.98 7.11 -0.94
C ARG A 219 10.16 7.61 0.26
N ASP A 220 10.18 8.91 0.52
CA ASP A 220 9.48 9.51 1.67
C ASP A 220 7.96 9.38 1.55
N ARG A 221 7.43 9.58 0.35
CA ARG A 221 6.00 9.42 0.07
C ARG A 221 5.57 7.96 0.08
N LEU A 222 6.39 7.04 -0.41
CA LEU A 222 6.12 5.61 -0.28
C LEU A 222 6.09 5.20 1.21
N VAL A 223 7.05 5.66 2.00
CA VAL A 223 7.08 5.40 3.45
C VAL A 223 5.83 5.95 4.14
N SER A 224 5.42 7.17 3.78
CA SER A 224 4.19 7.79 4.31
C SER A 224 2.93 7.00 3.92
N PHE A 225 2.88 6.52 2.66
CA PHE A 225 1.82 5.63 2.19
C PHE A 225 1.76 4.33 2.99
N LEU A 226 2.89 3.61 3.11
CA LEU A 226 2.93 2.35 3.85
C LEU A 226 2.52 2.52 5.31
N ARG A 227 2.95 3.60 5.97
CA ARG A 227 2.56 3.90 7.35
C ARG A 227 1.06 4.17 7.49
N HIS A 228 0.48 4.89 6.54
CA HIS A 228 -0.95 5.15 6.50
C HIS A 228 -1.75 3.85 6.38
N GLU A 229 -1.40 3.01 5.39
CA GLU A 229 -2.08 1.74 5.16
C GLU A 229 -1.86 0.76 6.33
N PHE A 230 -0.65 0.66 6.88
CA PHE A 230 -0.40 -0.20 8.04
C PHE A 230 -1.13 0.24 9.30
N LEU A 231 -1.48 1.53 9.46
CA LEU A 231 -2.38 1.96 10.53
C LEU A 231 -3.81 1.47 10.30
N HIS A 232 -4.34 1.55 9.07
CA HIS A 232 -5.64 0.96 8.74
C HIS A 232 -5.67 -0.55 9.01
N ILE A 233 -4.63 -1.27 8.56
CA ILE A 233 -4.50 -2.70 8.80
C ILE A 233 -4.37 -3.01 10.29
N SER A 234 -3.61 -2.21 11.05
CA SER A 234 -3.50 -2.36 12.50
C SER A 234 -4.87 -2.22 13.19
N ASP A 235 -5.72 -1.30 12.72
CA ASP A 235 -7.09 -1.16 13.23
C ASP A 235 -7.93 -2.39 12.88
N MET A 236 -7.87 -2.88 11.63
CA MET A 236 -8.62 -4.07 11.22
C MET A 236 -8.24 -5.32 12.03
N LEU A 237 -6.98 -5.40 12.46
CA LEU A 237 -6.47 -6.49 13.28
C LEU A 237 -6.73 -6.30 14.78
N GLU A 238 -7.04 -5.08 15.25
CA GLU A 238 -7.24 -4.78 16.66
C GLU A 238 -8.66 -5.15 17.10
N PRO A 239 -8.85 -6.12 18.02
CA PRO A 239 -10.18 -6.53 18.46
C PRO A 239 -11.01 -5.38 19.04
N ALA A 240 -10.38 -4.40 19.68
CA ALA A 240 -11.08 -3.23 20.23
C ALA A 240 -11.65 -2.30 19.15
N PHE A 241 -11.10 -2.30 17.93
CA PHE A 241 -11.68 -1.54 16.81
C PHE A 241 -12.93 -2.23 16.25
N ALA A 242 -13.04 -3.56 16.44
CA ALA A 242 -14.18 -4.38 16.04
C ALA A 242 -14.51 -4.28 14.54
N TYR A 243 -13.49 -4.43 13.68
CA TYR A 243 -13.68 -4.40 12.23
C TYR A 243 -14.48 -5.61 11.74
N ASP A 244 -15.55 -5.32 11.02
CA ASP A 244 -16.36 -6.23 10.23
C ASP A 244 -16.27 -5.84 8.74
N PRO A 245 -15.70 -6.71 7.89
CA PRO A 245 -15.64 -6.47 6.44
C PRO A 245 -17.01 -6.50 5.76
N HIS A 246 -18.05 -6.96 6.46
CA HIS A 246 -19.43 -7.04 5.96
C HIS A 246 -20.39 -6.14 6.76
N ALA A 247 -19.86 -5.12 7.45
CA ALA A 247 -20.67 -4.17 8.18
C ALA A 247 -21.77 -3.56 7.30
N ALA A 248 -23.01 -3.56 7.80
CA ALA A 248 -24.12 -2.91 7.13
C ALA A 248 -23.98 -1.39 7.27
N PHE A 249 -23.94 -0.66 6.15
CA PHE A 249 -23.82 0.79 6.16
C PHE A 249 -25.15 1.50 6.45
N GLY A 250 -26.28 0.80 6.29
CA GLY A 250 -27.59 1.22 6.81
C GLY A 250 -28.29 2.29 5.99
N GLY A 251 -27.91 2.49 4.72
CA GLY A 251 -28.66 3.26 3.75
C GLY A 251 -29.93 2.54 3.31
N GLU A 252 -30.94 3.29 2.87
CA GLU A 252 -32.19 2.72 2.37
C GLU A 252 -32.07 2.22 0.92
N SER A 253 -30.99 2.62 0.24
CA SER A 253 -30.66 2.23 -1.13
C SER A 253 -29.14 2.10 -1.35
N GLU A 254 -28.74 1.46 -2.44
CA GLU A 254 -27.32 1.28 -2.80
C GLU A 254 -26.54 2.62 -2.92
N PRO A 255 -27.09 3.69 -3.53
CA PRO A 255 -26.42 4.99 -3.54
C PRO A 255 -26.22 5.59 -2.15
N GLU A 256 -27.15 5.37 -1.22
CA GLU A 256 -27.03 5.87 0.15
C GLU A 256 -25.97 5.08 0.92
N ASP A 257 -25.94 3.76 0.77
CA ASP A 257 -24.90 2.91 1.33
C ASP A 257 -23.51 3.35 0.84
N GLU A 258 -23.37 3.66 -0.45
CA GLU A 258 -22.10 4.13 -1.01
C GLU A 258 -21.70 5.52 -0.48
N LEU A 259 -22.67 6.41 -0.27
CA LEU A 259 -22.45 7.71 0.35
C LEU A 259 -21.97 7.58 1.81
N ILE A 260 -22.66 6.75 2.61
CA ILE A 260 -22.29 6.49 4.01
C ILE A 260 -20.91 5.83 4.07
N ARG A 261 -20.64 4.87 3.18
CA ARG A 261 -19.31 4.24 3.04
C ARG A 261 -18.23 5.27 2.72
N GLY A 262 -18.49 6.21 1.81
CA GLY A 262 -17.58 7.31 1.47
C GLY A 262 -17.28 8.20 2.68
N ARG A 263 -18.30 8.56 3.46
CA ARG A 263 -18.14 9.35 4.70
C ARG A 263 -17.37 8.60 5.78
N PHE A 264 -17.68 7.32 5.99
CA PHE A 264 -16.95 6.46 6.92
C PHE A 264 -15.45 6.42 6.57
N ARG A 265 -15.11 6.23 5.28
CA ARG A 265 -13.71 6.24 4.81
C ARG A 265 -13.02 7.56 5.16
N VAL A 266 -13.66 8.70 4.90
CA VAL A 266 -13.10 10.03 5.22
C VAL A 266 -12.84 10.22 6.72
N LEU A 267 -13.74 9.72 7.59
CA LEU A 267 -13.55 9.78 9.04
C LEU A 267 -12.40 8.88 9.51
N TRP A 268 -12.29 7.67 8.95
CA TRP A 268 -11.22 6.74 9.27
C TRP A 268 -9.86 7.28 8.82
N ASP A 269 -9.77 7.79 7.60
CA ASP A 269 -8.60 8.49 7.05
C ASP A 269 -8.16 9.65 7.93
N LEU A 270 -9.11 10.48 8.39
CA LEU A 270 -8.84 11.60 9.29
C LEU A 270 -8.23 11.10 10.61
N TRP A 271 -8.79 10.04 11.19
CA TRP A 271 -8.28 9.47 12.44
C TRP A 271 -6.87 8.87 12.27
N VAL A 272 -6.63 8.15 11.17
CA VAL A 272 -5.28 7.66 10.81
C VAL A 272 -4.31 8.81 10.63
N HIS A 273 -4.69 9.84 9.87
CA HIS A 273 -3.89 11.05 9.66
C HIS A 273 -3.51 11.72 10.98
N ALA A 274 -4.47 11.90 11.89
CA ALA A 274 -4.23 12.47 13.22
C ALA A 274 -3.27 11.60 14.07
N ARG A 275 -3.32 10.27 13.95
CA ARG A 275 -2.36 9.38 14.62
C ARG A 275 -0.96 9.48 14.01
N MET A 276 -0.84 9.58 12.68
CA MET A 276 0.44 9.79 12.01
C MET A 276 1.09 11.10 12.48
N ARG A 277 0.34 12.21 12.54
CA ARG A 277 0.85 13.51 13.00
C ARG A 277 1.40 13.52 14.41
N ARG A 278 0.83 12.70 15.30
CA ARG A 278 1.29 12.57 16.69
C ARG A 278 2.63 11.84 16.80
N ARG A 279 3.02 11.07 15.78
CA ARG A 279 4.31 10.37 15.73
C ARG A 279 5.40 11.31 15.26
N ARG A 280 6.42 11.52 16.09
CA ARG A 280 7.58 12.35 15.72
C ARG A 280 8.29 11.78 14.49
N GLY A 281 8.58 12.65 13.52
CA GLY A 281 9.32 12.29 12.30
C GLY A 281 8.49 11.56 11.24
N TRP A 282 7.18 11.40 11.44
CA TRP A 282 6.30 10.83 10.42
C TRP A 282 5.76 11.94 9.53
N GLN A 283 5.94 11.78 8.22
CA GLN A 283 5.26 12.58 7.22
C GLN A 283 3.89 11.96 6.90
N THR A 284 2.93 12.81 6.53
CA THR A 284 1.59 12.40 6.13
C THR A 284 1.47 12.43 4.61
N ILE A 285 0.57 11.62 4.05
CA ILE A 285 0.31 11.57 2.59
C ILE A 285 -0.22 12.92 2.10
N LEU A 286 -1.19 13.46 2.83
CA LEU A 286 -1.81 14.76 2.59
C LEU A 286 -1.39 15.72 3.69
N ASP A 287 -1.41 17.03 3.41
CA ASP A 287 -1.34 18.03 4.47
C ASP A 287 -2.67 18.15 5.22
N ASP A 288 -2.65 18.90 6.33
CA ASP A 288 -3.82 19.10 7.18
C ASP A 288 -4.98 19.77 6.44
N GLU A 289 -4.67 20.70 5.56
CA GLU A 289 -5.67 21.47 4.84
C GLU A 289 -6.37 20.63 3.78
N ALA A 290 -5.62 19.77 3.06
CA ALA A 290 -6.18 18.77 2.18
C ALA A 290 -7.07 17.79 2.94
N ARG A 291 -6.62 17.27 4.09
CA ARG A 291 -7.44 16.35 4.89
C ARG A 291 -8.71 17.02 5.42
N ARG A 292 -8.62 18.27 5.85
CA ARG A 292 -9.77 19.09 6.29
C ARG A 292 -10.75 19.32 5.15
N ARG A 293 -10.27 19.60 3.94
CA ARG A 293 -11.12 19.75 2.74
C ARG A 293 -11.86 18.47 2.37
N ASP A 294 -11.28 17.29 2.55
CA ASP A 294 -11.98 16.02 2.32
C ASP A 294 -13.19 15.89 3.25
N VAL A 295 -13.02 16.23 4.54
CA VAL A 295 -14.11 16.25 5.52
C VAL A 295 -15.17 17.27 5.15
N MET A 296 -14.77 18.50 4.81
CA MET A 296 -15.71 19.55 4.40
C MET A 296 -16.53 19.14 3.17
N ARG A 297 -15.93 18.43 2.21
CA ARG A 297 -16.63 17.93 1.03
C ARG A 297 -17.59 16.79 1.38
N ALA A 298 -17.15 15.81 2.16
CA ALA A 298 -17.96 14.65 2.52
C ALA A 298 -19.14 15.00 3.47
N PHE A 299 -18.98 16.08 4.23
CA PHE A 299 -19.94 16.57 5.22
C PHE A 299 -20.46 17.98 4.89
N ALA A 300 -20.57 18.32 3.60
CA ALA A 300 -20.96 19.65 3.12
C ALA A 300 -22.36 20.13 3.58
N PHE A 301 -23.21 19.20 4.04
CA PHE A 301 -24.54 19.50 4.58
C PHE A 301 -24.50 20.02 6.03
N LEU A 302 -23.41 19.77 6.77
CA LEU A 302 -23.20 20.36 8.09
C LEU A 302 -22.80 21.83 7.93
N ASN A 303 -23.17 22.67 8.92
CA ASN A 303 -22.62 24.01 8.98
C ASN A 303 -21.09 23.97 9.26
N PRO A 304 -20.34 25.04 8.92
CA PRO A 304 -18.89 25.03 9.08
C PRO A 304 -18.38 24.81 10.52
N ALA A 305 -19.14 25.24 11.54
CA ALA A 305 -18.76 25.05 12.94
C ALA A 305 -18.84 23.57 13.34
N ASP A 306 -19.89 22.87 12.89
CA ASP A 306 -20.05 21.44 13.14
C ASP A 306 -19.03 20.60 12.36
N GLN A 307 -18.67 21.01 11.14
CA GLN A 307 -17.58 20.38 10.38
C GLN A 307 -16.26 20.46 11.13
N GLU A 308 -15.91 21.63 11.66
CA GLU A 308 -14.67 21.81 12.42
C GLU A 308 -14.70 21.09 13.78
N GLY A 309 -15.87 21.06 14.42
CA GLY A 309 -16.12 20.25 15.60
C GLY A 309 -15.88 18.76 15.36
N LEU A 310 -16.35 18.24 14.22
CA LEU A 310 -16.13 16.86 13.79
C LEU A 310 -14.64 16.57 13.56
N VAL A 311 -13.93 17.45 12.83
CA VAL A 311 -12.48 17.34 12.60
C VAL A 311 -11.74 17.25 13.94
N THR A 312 -12.06 18.16 14.86
CA THR A 312 -11.43 18.21 16.18
C THR A 312 -11.73 16.96 17.02
N ALA A 313 -13.00 16.52 17.06
CA ALA A 313 -13.44 15.38 17.85
C ALA A 313 -12.78 14.08 17.39
N VAL A 314 -12.79 13.81 16.08
CA VAL A 314 -12.18 12.61 15.49
C VAL A 314 -10.67 12.59 15.68
N SER A 315 -10.01 13.74 15.50
CA SER A 315 -8.55 13.83 15.58
C SER A 315 -7.99 13.68 16.99
N ARG A 316 -8.71 14.20 18.01
CA ARG A 316 -8.26 14.18 19.41
C ARG A 316 -8.45 12.83 20.10
N ARG A 317 -9.42 12.05 19.66
CA ARG A 317 -9.77 10.80 20.33
C ARG A 317 -8.71 9.72 20.07
N ASP A 318 -8.32 9.04 21.14
CA ASP A 318 -7.26 8.02 21.06
C ASP A 318 -7.74 6.70 20.45
N ARG A 319 -9.01 6.36 20.63
CA ARG A 319 -9.61 5.12 20.14
C ARG A 319 -10.99 5.36 19.57
N TRP A 320 -11.22 4.76 18.42
CA TRP A 320 -12.53 4.59 17.82
C TRP A 320 -12.81 3.11 17.67
N THR A 321 -14.09 2.74 17.62
CA THR A 321 -14.53 1.50 16.99
C THR A 321 -15.03 1.77 15.57
N GLN A 322 -15.09 0.76 14.72
CA GLN A 322 -15.72 0.87 13.40
C GLN A 322 -17.17 1.35 13.53
N GLY A 323 -17.92 0.78 14.49
CA GLY A 323 -19.32 1.13 14.72
C GLY A 323 -19.52 2.59 15.13
N GLU A 324 -18.61 3.16 15.93
CA GLU A 324 -18.68 4.58 16.31
C GLU A 324 -18.40 5.52 15.12
N LEU A 325 -17.40 5.20 14.28
CA LEU A 325 -17.13 5.97 13.06
C LEU A 325 -18.28 5.85 12.06
N LEU A 326 -18.87 4.67 11.95
CA LEU A 326 -20.02 4.42 11.10
C LEU A 326 -21.26 5.18 11.59
N ALA A 327 -21.51 5.21 12.90
CA ALA A 327 -22.61 5.99 13.48
C ALA A 327 -22.48 7.48 13.16
N LEU A 328 -21.27 8.04 13.19
CA LEU A 328 -21.02 9.42 12.76
C LEU A 328 -21.31 9.62 11.27
N ALA A 329 -20.91 8.67 10.42
CA ALA A 329 -21.19 8.70 8.98
C ALA A 329 -22.69 8.57 8.66
N GLN A 330 -23.46 7.85 9.47
CA GLN A 330 -24.91 7.66 9.35
C GLN A 330 -25.71 8.83 9.90
N ALA A 331 -25.35 9.38 11.07
CA ALA A 331 -26.03 10.55 11.65
C ALA A 331 -26.01 11.75 10.69
N ALA A 332 -24.92 11.86 9.94
CA ALA A 332 -24.76 12.77 8.82
C ALA A 332 -25.78 12.57 7.68
N HIS A 333 -26.13 11.31 7.38
CA HIS A 333 -27.12 10.96 6.35
C HIS A 333 -28.53 11.29 6.79
N ALA A 334 -28.91 10.93 8.02
CA ALA A 334 -30.24 11.21 8.56
C ALA A 334 -30.58 12.71 8.54
N HIS A 335 -29.59 13.58 8.77
CA HIS A 335 -29.79 15.03 8.69
C HIS A 335 -30.04 15.50 7.24
N SER A 336 -29.38 14.89 6.25
CA SER A 336 -29.56 15.22 4.83
C SER A 336 -30.96 14.83 4.33
N ALA A 337 -31.49 13.69 4.79
CA ALA A 337 -32.81 13.18 4.41
C ALA A 337 -33.98 14.01 4.96
N ILE A 338 -33.79 14.69 6.10
CA ILE A 338 -34.83 15.55 6.72
C ILE A 338 -34.93 16.92 6.02
N THR A 339 -33.84 17.37 5.40
CA THR A 339 -33.75 18.69 4.73
C THR A 339 -34.05 18.69 3.24
N ALA A 340 -34.34 17.52 2.64
CA ALA A 340 -34.67 17.36 1.21
C ALA A 340 -36.18 17.28 0.99
#